data_AF-A0A9D0KJT7-F1
#
_entry.id   AF-A0A9D0KJT7-F1
#
_cell.length_a   1.000
_cell.length_b   1.000
_cell.length_c   1.000
_cell.angle_alpha   90.00
_cell.angle_beta   90.00
_cell.angle_gamma   90.00
#
_symmetry.space_group_name_H-M   'P 1'
#
loop_
_entity.id
_entity.type
_entity.pdbx_description
1 polymer ?
#
loop_
_entity_poly.entity_id
_entity_poly.type
_entity_poly.pdbx_seq_one_letter_code
_entity_poly.pdbx_strand_id
1 'polypeptide(L)'
;MRVLVTGASGRLGPHVVRELAAAGHELVLFSRREPSPEIRKWPWVQGDLNRFEDCVRAVRGLGPQRTLDAIQHLAAQPDPTDHPQLRARYEAQGVPFDQTMRTNILGLYYLLQAALQE
;
A
#
# COMPACT_ATOMS: atom_id res chain seq x y z
N MET A 1 -11.75 -14.15 4.95
CA MET A 1 -11.59 -13.25 3.80
C MET A 1 -10.13 -13.17 3.43
N ARG A 2 -9.85 -12.93 2.15
CA ARG A 2 -8.54 -12.59 1.59
C ARG A 2 -8.41 -11.09 1.48
N VAL A 3 -7.41 -10.53 2.16
CA VAL A 3 -7.27 -9.08 2.30
C VAL A 3 -5.90 -8.63 1.80
N LEU A 4 -5.91 -7.72 0.82
CA LEU A 4 -4.71 -6.98 0.43
C LEU A 4 -4.50 -5.83 1.41
N VAL A 5 -3.33 -5.78 2.06
CA VAL A 5 -2.95 -4.69 2.97
C VAL A 5 -1.87 -3.84 2.32
N THR A 6 -2.22 -2.62 1.91
CA THR A 6 -1.23 -1.67 1.39
C THR A 6 -0.53 -0.93 2.52
N GLY A 7 0.72 -0.52 2.32
CA GLY A 7 1.48 0.18 3.35
C GLY A 7 1.93 -0.74 4.49
N ALA A 8 2.04 -2.05 4.23
CA ALA A 8 2.35 -3.06 5.23
C ALA A 8 3.69 -2.81 5.97
N SER A 9 4.69 -2.24 5.30
CA SER A 9 5.98 -1.85 5.91
C SER A 9 5.92 -0.50 6.66
N GLY A 10 4.76 0.13 6.76
CA GLY A 10 4.56 1.41 7.44
C GLY A 10 4.41 1.26 8.94
N ARG A 11 4.31 2.39 9.67
CA ARG A 11 4.18 2.38 11.14
C ARG A 11 2.93 1.65 11.63
N LEU A 12 1.80 1.83 10.92
CA LEU A 12 0.52 1.22 11.28
C LEU A 12 0.35 -0.21 10.73
N GLY A 13 1.07 -0.54 9.65
CA GLY A 13 0.92 -1.79 8.91
C GLY A 13 0.97 -3.05 9.78
N PRO A 14 2.03 -3.28 10.58
CA PRO A 14 2.14 -4.48 11.40
C PRO A 14 1.03 -4.65 12.44
N HIS A 15 0.51 -3.54 12.97
CA HIS A 15 -0.62 -3.58 13.91
C HIS A 15 -1.88 -4.07 13.22
N VAL A 16 -2.22 -3.49 12.06
CA VAL A 16 -3.42 -3.88 11.30
C VAL A 16 -3.30 -5.31 10.78
N VAL A 17 -2.13 -5.70 10.29
CA VAL A 17 -1.87 -7.08 9.83
C VAL A 17 -2.03 -8.09 10.96
N ARG A 18 -1.56 -7.77 12.18
CA ARG A 18 -1.75 -8.63 13.35
C ARG A 18 -3.22 -8.83 13.69
N GLU A 19 -4.00 -7.75 13.73
CA GLU A 19 -5.43 -7.83 14.05
C GLU A 19 -6.22 -8.60 12.99
N LEU A 20 -5.99 -8.31 11.70
CA LEU A 20 -6.65 -9.04 10.60
C LEU A 20 -6.26 -10.53 10.61
N ALA A 21 -5.01 -10.86 10.91
CA ALA A 21 -4.56 -12.24 11.05
C ALA A 21 -5.22 -12.94 12.26
N ALA A 22 -5.33 -12.25 13.40
CA ALA A 22 -6.00 -12.78 14.60
C ALA A 22 -7.50 -13.03 14.37
N ALA A 23 -8.13 -12.25 13.50
CA ALA A 23 -9.50 -12.44 13.02
C ALA A 23 -9.66 -13.59 11.99
N GLY A 24 -8.59 -14.32 11.66
CA GLY A 24 -8.64 -15.48 10.77
C GLY A 24 -8.66 -15.13 9.27
N HIS A 25 -8.18 -13.95 8.88
CA HIS A 25 -8.08 -13.57 7.47
C HIS A 25 -6.76 -14.04 6.82
N GLU A 26 -6.81 -14.34 5.52
CA GLU A 26 -5.65 -14.63 4.67
C GLU A 26 -5.15 -13.30 4.08
N LEU A 27 -3.86 -12.98 4.22
CA LEU A 27 -3.36 -11.65 3.89
C LEU A 27 -2.33 -11.68 2.76
N VAL A 28 -2.36 -10.63 1.93
CA VAL A 28 -1.26 -10.24 1.05
C VAL A 28 -0.80 -8.85 1.41
N LEU A 29 0.50 -8.68 1.54
CA LEU A 29 1.12 -7.42 1.90
C LEU A 29 1.56 -6.69 0.64
N PHE A 30 1.37 -5.37 0.60
CA PHE A 30 1.89 -4.52 -0.46
C PHE A 30 2.61 -3.30 0.11
N SER A 31 3.85 -3.11 -0.30
CA SER A 31 4.66 -1.95 0.09
C SER A 31 5.92 -1.82 -0.76
N ARG A 32 6.47 -0.60 -0.83
CA ARG A 32 7.74 -0.32 -1.52
C ARG A 32 8.94 -1.04 -0.90
N ARG A 33 8.91 -1.18 0.42
CA ARG A 33 9.97 -1.81 1.23
C ARG A 33 9.45 -3.11 1.82
N GLU A 34 10.39 -4.00 2.12
CA GLU A 34 10.08 -5.26 2.77
C GLU A 34 9.40 -5.01 4.13
N PRO A 35 8.33 -5.75 4.47
CA PRO A 35 7.70 -5.69 5.79
C PRO A 35 8.65 -6.07 6.93
N SER A 36 8.32 -5.71 8.17
CA SER A 36 9.07 -6.15 9.35
C SER A 36 9.00 -7.68 9.52
N PRO A 37 10.02 -8.32 10.12
CA PRO A 37 10.04 -9.78 10.30
C PRO A 37 8.80 -10.38 10.95
N GLU A 38 8.12 -9.63 11.83
CA GLU A 38 6.92 -10.08 12.56
C GLU A 38 5.73 -10.41 11.64
N ILE A 39 5.66 -9.80 10.45
CA ILE A 39 4.58 -10.01 9.47
C ILE A 39 5.04 -10.65 8.17
N ARG A 40 6.33 -11.00 8.04
CA ARG A 40 6.91 -11.61 6.82
C ARG A 40 6.39 -13.01 6.49
N LYS A 41 5.66 -13.65 7.41
CA LYS A 41 5.00 -14.93 7.14
C LYS A 41 3.94 -14.86 6.03
N TRP A 42 3.43 -13.65 5.75
CA TRP A 42 2.45 -13.41 4.69
C TRP A 42 3.12 -13.13 3.35
N PRO A 43 2.52 -13.56 2.22
CA PRO A 43 2.96 -13.16 0.89
C PRO A 43 3.09 -11.64 0.78
N TRP A 44 4.16 -11.18 0.11
CA TRP A 44 4.44 -9.76 -0.09
C TRP A 44 4.67 -9.46 -1.56
N VAL A 45 3.98 -8.44 -2.06
CA VAL A 45 4.18 -7.85 -3.38
C VAL A 45 4.91 -6.52 -3.20
N GLN A 46 6.13 -6.44 -3.72
CA GLN A 46 6.86 -5.19 -3.78
C GLN A 46 6.29 -4.30 -4.89
N GLY A 47 6.01 -3.04 -4.58
CA GLY A 47 5.57 -2.07 -5.58
C GLY A 47 5.28 -0.69 -5.02
N ASP A 48 4.98 0.24 -5.92
CA ASP A 48 4.64 1.62 -5.62
C ASP A 48 3.22 1.95 -6.10
N LEU A 49 2.40 2.55 -5.23
CA LEU A 49 1.06 3.02 -5.59
C LEU A 49 1.06 4.05 -6.71
N ASN A 50 2.16 4.75 -6.91
CA ASN A 50 2.28 5.73 -7.99
C ASN A 50 2.47 5.07 -9.37
N ARG A 51 2.49 3.72 -9.43
CA ARG A 51 2.62 2.93 -10.66
C ARG A 51 1.42 2.01 -10.81
N PHE A 52 0.61 2.24 -11.85
CA PHE A 52 -0.61 1.47 -12.09
C PHE A 52 -0.37 -0.05 -12.19
N GLU A 53 0.66 -0.45 -12.93
CA GLU A 53 1.02 -1.87 -13.08
C GLU A 53 1.39 -2.55 -11.75
N ASP A 54 2.00 -1.82 -10.83
CA ASP A 54 2.32 -2.36 -9.50
C ASP A 54 1.03 -2.60 -8.69
N CYS A 55 0.02 -1.74 -8.87
CA CYS A 55 -1.31 -1.91 -8.27
C CYS A 55 -2.03 -3.13 -8.86
N VAL A 56 -1.98 -3.32 -10.19
CA VAL A 56 -2.53 -4.51 -10.87
C VAL A 56 -1.89 -5.79 -10.35
N ARG A 57 -0.57 -5.83 -10.20
CA ARG A 57 0.12 -7.00 -9.61
C ARG A 57 -0.25 -7.24 -8.15
N ALA A 58 -0.42 -6.18 -7.36
CA ALA A 58 -0.81 -6.29 -5.95
C ALA A 58 -2.19 -6.92 -5.81
N VAL A 59 -3.14 -6.44 -6.61
CA VAL A 59 -4.51 -6.94 -6.68
C VAL A 59 -4.55 -8.39 -7.15
N ARG A 60 -3.78 -8.74 -8.20
CA ARG A 60 -3.66 -10.11 -8.71
C ARG A 60 -2.78 -11.03 -7.86
N GLY A 61 -2.19 -10.54 -6.77
CA GLY A 61 -1.04 -11.14 -6.11
C GLY A 61 -1.22 -12.57 -5.61
N LEU A 62 -2.46 -13.05 -5.44
CA LEU A 62 -2.75 -14.43 -5.03
C LEU A 62 -2.87 -15.44 -6.19
N GLY A 63 -2.67 -14.99 -7.44
CA GLY A 63 -2.72 -15.83 -8.63
C GLY A 63 -4.11 -15.93 -9.28
N PRO A 64 -4.21 -16.48 -10.50
CA PRO A 64 -5.40 -16.42 -11.35
C PRO A 64 -6.64 -17.19 -10.83
N GLN A 65 -6.51 -17.99 -9.77
CA GLN A 65 -7.63 -18.73 -9.17
C GLN A 65 -8.05 -18.20 -7.78
N ARG A 66 -7.50 -17.06 -7.34
CA ARG A 66 -7.77 -16.50 -6.01
C ARG A 66 -8.04 -15.00 -6.10
N THR A 67 -9.31 -14.63 -6.07
CA THR A 67 -9.76 -13.23 -5.95
C THR A 67 -9.56 -12.73 -4.52
N LEU A 68 -9.38 -11.41 -4.39
CA LEU A 68 -9.40 -10.73 -3.10
C LEU A 68 -10.85 -10.49 -2.68
N ASP A 69 -11.11 -10.55 -1.37
CA ASP A 69 -12.42 -10.18 -0.83
C ASP A 69 -12.45 -8.71 -0.40
N ALA A 70 -11.29 -8.16 0.00
CA ALA A 70 -11.17 -6.79 0.47
C ALA A 70 -9.77 -6.20 0.26
N ILE A 71 -9.71 -4.86 0.24
CA ILE A 71 -8.47 -4.08 0.27
C ILE A 71 -8.47 -3.20 1.53
N GLN A 72 -7.52 -3.46 2.43
CA GLN A 72 -7.20 -2.58 3.54
C GLN A 72 -6.11 -1.60 3.10
N HIS A 73 -6.55 -0.41 2.69
CA HIS A 73 -5.63 0.62 2.19
C HIS A 73 -5.05 1.46 3.33
N LEU A 74 -3.73 1.38 3.56
CA LEU A 74 -3.02 2.20 4.57
C LEU A 74 -1.83 2.98 3.99
N ALA A 75 -1.40 2.66 2.77
CA ALA A 75 -0.27 3.34 2.15
C ALA A 75 -0.62 4.80 1.84
N ALA A 76 0.16 5.71 2.44
CA ALA A 76 0.01 7.13 2.25
C ALA A 76 1.38 7.83 2.40
N GLN A 77 1.46 9.03 1.88
CA GLN A 77 2.40 10.06 2.30
C GLN A 77 1.72 10.84 3.45
N PRO A 78 2.17 10.66 4.71
CA PRO A 78 1.44 11.17 5.88
C PRO A 78 1.55 12.69 6.05
N ASP A 79 2.68 13.27 5.65
CA ASP A 79 2.91 14.70 5.77
C ASP A 79 2.56 15.42 4.45
N PRO A 80 2.00 16.65 4.51
CA PRO A 80 1.66 17.43 3.32
C PRO A 80 2.94 18.01 2.68
N THR A 81 3.35 17.43 1.56
CA THR A 81 4.61 17.77 0.87
C THR A 81 4.58 19.13 0.16
N ASP A 82 3.38 19.66 -0.08
CA ASP A 82 3.09 20.94 -0.70
C ASP A 82 2.94 22.08 0.32
N HIS A 83 2.89 21.79 1.61
CA HIS A 83 2.71 22.80 2.66
C HIS A 83 3.90 23.79 2.69
N PRO A 84 3.68 25.11 2.62
CA PRO A 84 4.75 26.11 2.41
C PRO A 84 5.92 26.01 3.42
N GLN A 85 5.61 25.73 4.68
CA GLN A 85 6.60 25.63 5.76
C GLN A 85 7.37 24.30 5.77
N LEU A 86 6.86 23.26 5.09
CA LEU A 86 7.45 21.92 5.10
C LEU A 86 8.09 21.57 3.75
N ARG A 87 7.66 22.21 2.66
CA ARG A 87 8.07 21.90 1.29
C ARG A 87 9.59 21.86 1.09
N ALA A 88 10.31 22.87 1.58
CA ALA A 88 11.77 22.94 1.45
C ALA A 88 12.49 21.71 2.07
N ARG A 89 11.96 21.18 3.17
CA ARG A 89 12.50 19.97 3.82
C ARG A 89 12.30 18.73 2.93
N TYR A 90 11.14 18.58 2.29
CA TYR A 90 10.85 17.45 1.41
C TYR A 90 11.59 17.54 0.08
N GLU A 91 11.71 18.74 -0.49
CA GLU A 91 12.52 18.97 -1.69
C GLU A 91 13.99 18.59 -1.46
N ALA A 92 14.57 18.94 -0.30
CA ALA A 92 15.92 18.53 0.08
C ALA A 92 16.08 17.00 0.23
N GLN A 93 14.99 16.27 0.42
CA GLN A 93 14.95 14.80 0.47
C GLN A 93 14.60 14.17 -0.89
N GLY A 94 14.47 14.98 -1.95
CA GLY A 94 14.08 14.52 -3.29
C GLY A 94 12.62 14.09 -3.39
N VAL A 95 11.77 14.48 -2.43
CA VAL A 95 10.33 14.16 -2.46
C VAL A 95 9.62 15.22 -3.32
N PRO A 96 8.87 14.81 -4.36
CA PRO A 96 8.10 15.73 -5.20
C PRO A 96 7.10 16.58 -4.40
N PHE A 97 6.89 17.83 -4.81
CA PHE A 97 5.96 18.74 -4.13
C PHE A 97 4.53 18.18 -4.05
N ASP A 98 4.10 17.46 -5.09
CA ASP A 98 2.78 16.87 -5.24
C ASP A 98 2.68 15.42 -4.73
N GLN A 99 3.71 14.91 -4.02
CA GLN A 99 3.76 13.52 -3.58
C GLN A 99 2.56 13.12 -2.72
N THR A 100 2.08 14.01 -1.84
CA THR A 100 0.87 13.76 -1.04
C THR A 100 -0.34 13.45 -1.94
N MET A 101 -0.55 14.21 -3.01
CA MET A 101 -1.65 13.97 -3.95
C MET A 101 -1.41 12.74 -4.82
N ARG A 102 -0.19 12.54 -5.30
CA ARG A 102 0.18 11.36 -6.10
C ARG A 102 -0.10 10.06 -5.35
N THR A 103 0.30 9.96 -4.09
CA THR A 103 0.12 8.72 -3.33
C THR A 103 -1.27 8.60 -2.72
N ASN A 104 -1.80 9.65 -2.10
CA ASN A 104 -3.03 9.52 -1.30
C ASN A 104 -4.30 9.57 -2.14
N ILE A 105 -4.24 10.23 -3.32
CA ILE A 105 -5.40 10.36 -4.22
C ILE A 105 -5.20 9.50 -5.47
N LEU A 106 -4.15 9.77 -6.25
CA LEU A 106 -3.94 9.04 -7.52
C LEU A 106 -3.59 7.57 -7.27
N GLY A 107 -2.79 7.27 -6.24
CA GLY A 107 -2.47 5.90 -5.84
C GLY A 107 -3.69 5.09 -5.38
N LEU A 108 -4.61 5.71 -4.64
CA LEU A 108 -5.90 5.10 -4.31
C LEU A 108 -6.73 4.85 -5.57
N TYR A 109 -6.80 5.84 -6.47
CA TYR A 109 -7.49 5.69 -7.75
C TYR A 109 -6.94 4.52 -8.57
N TYR A 110 -5.61 4.35 -8.65
CA TYR A 110 -4.99 3.22 -9.34
C TYR A 110 -5.34 1.86 -8.71
N LEU A 111 -5.38 1.76 -7.39
CA LEU A 111 -5.86 0.53 -6.73
C LEU A 111 -7.31 0.22 -7.06
N LEU A 112 -8.19 1.23 -7.03
CA LEU A 112 -9.60 1.04 -7.34
C LEU A 112 -9.77 0.60 -8.81
N GLN A 113 -9.06 1.23 -9.74
CA GLN A 113 -9.06 0.83 -11.15
C GLN A 113 -8.49 -0.59 -11.35
N ALA A 114 -7.42 -0.94 -10.62
CA ALA A 114 -6.84 -2.29 -10.68
C ALA A 114 -7.83 -3.35 -10.15
N ALA A 115 -8.57 -3.07 -9.09
CA ALA A 115 -9.59 -3.96 -8.53
C ALA A 115 -10.78 -4.20 -9.48
N LEU A 116 -11.05 -3.26 -10.39
CA LEU A 116 -12.07 -3.43 -11.44
C LEU A 116 -11.60 -4.29 -12.62
N GLN A 117 -10.31 -4.60 -12.70
CA GLN A 117 -9.71 -5.46 -13.73
C GLN A 117 -9.46 -6.90 -13.25
N GLU A 118 -9.97 -7.25 -12.07
CA GLU A 118 -9.96 -8.63 -11.53
C GLU A 118 -10.79 -9.60 -12.37
#